data_AF-A0A9D1KKU7-F1
#
_entry.id   AF-A0A9D1KKU7-F1
#
_cell.length_a   1.000
_cell.length_b   1.000
_cell.length_c   1.000
_cell.angle_alpha   90.00
_cell.angle_beta   90.00
_cell.angle_gamma   90.00
#
_symmetry.space_group_name_H-M   'P 1'
#
loop_
_entity.id
_entity.type
_entity.pdbx_description
1 polymer ?
#
loop_
_entity_poly.entity_id
_entity_poly.type
_entity_poly.pdbx_seq_one_letter_code
_entity_poly.pdbx_strand_id
1 'polypeptide(L)'
;EFLQEGHAVENTLRPDRLVFGVQSDHARAMLHRCYALAISDDTPVINCDLATAELIKTAANLFLSTKISFINAMAQMCQAAGGDVTLLADALGHDQRIGRDFLNAGLGFGGGCLPKDIRALAARARELEVDVLGDFIEAVESINEQQRSEVAELAIDQLGGDVTGRRIGVLGAAFKPGTDDIRNSPALTVARRLAAAGAEVWVYDPQAVVPDNAIRRAESVREAVTDAELVLHLTEWPEFRQLDPVEVAGWVKQPLLIDGRLKLDRPRWTEAGWKIVQLGRAATL
;
A
#
# COMPACT_ATOMS: atom_id res chain seq x y z
N GLU A 1 -9.41 0.01 -17.64
CA GLU A 1 -8.04 -0.17 -18.18
C GLU A 1 -7.22 -1.00 -17.17
N PHE A 2 -6.02 -1.49 -17.48
CA PHE A 2 -5.16 -2.26 -16.54
C PHE A 2 -3.78 -1.62 -16.37
N LEU A 3 -3.72 -0.30 -16.51
CA LEU A 3 -2.51 0.48 -16.39
C LEU A 3 -2.12 0.60 -14.93
N GLN A 4 -0.82 0.55 -14.69
CA GLN A 4 -0.25 0.82 -13.40
C GLN A 4 0.37 2.21 -13.44
N GLU A 5 0.01 3.04 -12.48
CA GLU A 5 0.64 4.35 -12.30
C GLU A 5 2.15 4.21 -12.13
N GLY A 6 2.92 5.05 -12.85
CA GLY A 6 4.37 4.92 -13.00
C GLY A 6 4.83 4.04 -14.19
N HIS A 7 3.94 3.20 -14.74
CA HIS A 7 4.23 2.29 -15.88
C HIS A 7 3.19 2.39 -17.00
N ALA A 8 2.40 3.47 -17.03
CA ALA A 8 1.25 3.59 -17.92
C ALA A 8 1.64 3.50 -19.41
N VAL A 9 2.80 4.03 -19.81
CA VAL A 9 3.29 3.96 -21.19
C VAL A 9 3.60 2.51 -21.57
N GLU A 10 4.44 1.82 -20.80
CA GLU A 10 4.79 0.42 -21.07
C GLU A 10 3.55 -0.48 -21.06
N ASN A 11 2.67 -0.34 -20.06
CA ASN A 11 1.44 -1.13 -19.96
C ASN A 11 0.45 -0.85 -21.12
N THR A 12 0.54 0.32 -21.77
CA THR A 12 -0.28 0.63 -22.95
C THR A 12 0.32 -0.01 -24.20
N LEU A 13 1.64 0.03 -24.34
CA LEU A 13 2.35 -0.51 -25.51
C LEU A 13 2.41 -2.05 -25.48
N ARG A 14 2.54 -2.64 -24.28
CA ARG A 14 2.70 -4.08 -24.05
C ARG A 14 1.83 -4.55 -22.88
N PRO A 15 0.50 -4.56 -23.03
CA PRO A 15 -0.39 -5.00 -21.97
C PRO A 15 -0.35 -6.53 -21.78
N ASP A 16 -0.54 -7.01 -20.56
CA ASP A 16 -0.65 -8.46 -20.29
C ASP A 16 -1.83 -9.12 -21.03
N ARG A 17 -2.89 -8.32 -21.28
CA ARG A 17 -4.07 -8.70 -22.06
C ARG A 17 -4.89 -7.50 -22.49
N LEU A 18 -5.71 -7.69 -23.52
CA LEU A 18 -6.78 -6.81 -23.93
C LEU A 18 -8.13 -7.47 -23.66
N VAL A 19 -9.09 -6.71 -23.12
CA VAL A 19 -10.45 -7.21 -22.84
C VAL A 19 -11.44 -6.39 -23.65
N PHE A 20 -12.15 -7.03 -24.57
CA PHE A 20 -13.13 -6.40 -25.45
C PHE A 20 -14.54 -6.90 -25.11
N GLY A 21 -15.32 -6.05 -24.43
CA GLY A 21 -16.76 -6.18 -24.33
C GLY A 21 -17.42 -5.46 -25.51
N VAL A 22 -17.97 -6.19 -26.48
CA VAL A 22 -18.57 -5.60 -27.69
C VAL A 22 -19.84 -6.33 -28.12
N GLN A 23 -20.80 -5.57 -28.68
CA GLN A 23 -22.09 -6.10 -29.11
C GLN A 23 -22.18 -6.37 -30.61
N SER A 24 -21.15 -6.07 -31.40
CA SER A 24 -21.15 -6.32 -32.85
C SER A 24 -19.78 -6.72 -33.37
N ASP A 25 -19.78 -7.52 -34.44
CA ASP A 25 -18.56 -7.92 -35.16
C ASP A 25 -17.83 -6.72 -35.75
N HIS A 26 -18.58 -5.70 -36.17
CA HIS A 26 -18.00 -4.45 -36.65
C HIS A 26 -17.17 -3.77 -35.55
N ALA A 27 -17.72 -3.60 -34.35
CA ALA A 27 -17.01 -3.01 -33.22
C ALA A 27 -15.78 -3.84 -32.82
N ARG A 28 -15.91 -5.18 -32.81
CA ARG A 28 -14.78 -6.09 -32.58
C ARG A 28 -13.67 -5.85 -33.60
N ALA A 29 -13.99 -5.85 -34.88
CA ALA A 29 -13.03 -5.63 -35.95
C ALA A 29 -12.36 -4.25 -35.86
N MET A 30 -13.07 -3.21 -35.41
CA MET A 30 -12.47 -1.90 -35.17
C MET A 30 -11.43 -1.94 -34.05
N LEU A 31 -11.77 -2.51 -32.89
CA LEU A 31 -10.84 -2.62 -31.77
C LEU A 31 -9.59 -3.45 -32.12
N HIS A 32 -9.76 -4.55 -32.85
CA HIS A 32 -8.64 -5.33 -33.35
C HIS A 32 -7.71 -4.52 -34.27
N ARG A 33 -8.25 -3.62 -35.11
CA ARG A 33 -7.41 -2.71 -35.91
C ARG A 33 -6.71 -1.66 -35.05
N CYS A 34 -7.39 -1.09 -34.06
CA CYS A 34 -6.80 -0.08 -33.17
C CYS A 34 -5.64 -0.65 -32.35
N TYR A 35 -5.77 -1.88 -31.87
CA TYR A 35 -4.75 -2.55 -31.04
C TYR A 35 -3.88 -3.53 -31.84
N ALA A 36 -3.84 -3.42 -33.16
CA ALA A 36 -3.18 -4.39 -34.04
C ALA A 36 -1.70 -4.64 -33.69
N LEU A 37 -0.97 -3.59 -33.27
CA LEU A 37 0.44 -3.70 -32.87
C LEU A 37 0.63 -4.56 -31.61
N ALA A 38 -0.12 -4.26 -30.54
CA ALA A 38 -0.05 -5.07 -29.32
C ALA A 38 -0.46 -6.52 -29.58
N ILE A 39 -1.49 -6.71 -30.41
CA ILE A 39 -1.97 -8.05 -30.81
C ILE A 39 -0.92 -8.80 -31.65
N SER A 40 -0.19 -8.11 -32.54
CA SER A 40 0.91 -8.72 -33.30
C SER A 40 2.11 -9.08 -32.44
N ASP A 41 2.25 -8.44 -31.27
CA ASP A 41 3.24 -8.76 -30.24
C ASP A 41 2.70 -9.82 -29.24
N ASP A 42 1.83 -10.72 -29.71
CA ASP A 42 1.25 -11.85 -28.96
C ASP A 42 0.46 -11.47 -27.69
N THR A 43 -0.02 -10.22 -27.57
CA THR A 43 -0.94 -9.83 -26.50
C THR A 43 -2.25 -10.62 -26.60
N PRO A 44 -2.65 -11.37 -25.55
CA PRO A 44 -3.93 -12.09 -25.55
C PRO A 44 -5.14 -11.14 -25.64
N VAL A 45 -6.11 -11.49 -26.49
CA VAL A 45 -7.39 -10.76 -26.61
C VAL A 45 -8.53 -11.61 -26.06
N ILE A 46 -9.21 -11.09 -25.03
CA ILE A 46 -10.38 -11.70 -24.42
C ILE A 46 -11.62 -11.01 -24.98
N ASN A 47 -12.32 -11.70 -25.87
CA ASN A 47 -13.61 -11.26 -26.40
C ASN A 47 -14.73 -11.79 -25.51
N CYS A 48 -15.58 -10.91 -25.00
CA CYS A 48 -16.70 -11.26 -24.13
C CYS A 48 -17.87 -10.29 -24.30
N ASP A 49 -18.98 -10.53 -23.59
CA ASP A 49 -20.07 -9.57 -23.50
C ASP A 49 -19.70 -8.36 -22.63
N LEU A 50 -20.55 -7.32 -22.65
CA LEU A 50 -20.31 -6.09 -21.91
C LEU A 50 -20.21 -6.30 -20.40
N ALA A 51 -21.14 -7.07 -19.82
CA ALA A 51 -21.22 -7.27 -18.38
C ALA A 51 -19.99 -8.03 -17.87
N THR A 52 -19.56 -9.07 -18.61
CA THR A 52 -18.34 -9.82 -18.31
C THR A 52 -17.09 -8.93 -18.40
N ALA A 53 -16.98 -8.08 -19.43
CA ALA A 53 -15.84 -7.17 -19.56
C ALA A 53 -15.73 -6.16 -18.40
N GLU A 54 -16.87 -5.61 -17.96
CA GLU A 54 -16.94 -4.70 -16.82
C GLU A 54 -16.53 -5.40 -15.52
N LEU A 55 -17.03 -6.62 -15.29
CA LEU A 55 -16.68 -7.43 -14.12
C LEU A 55 -15.21 -7.84 -14.10
N ILE A 56 -14.59 -8.14 -15.25
CA ILE A 56 -13.17 -8.52 -15.30
C ILE A 56 -12.28 -7.42 -14.69
N LYS A 57 -12.61 -6.14 -14.88
CA LYS A 57 -11.84 -5.04 -14.28
C LYS A 57 -11.99 -5.00 -12.76
N THR A 58 -13.21 -5.01 -12.26
CA THR A 58 -13.48 -4.88 -10.81
C THR A 58 -13.06 -6.14 -10.06
N ALA A 59 -13.25 -7.33 -10.63
CA ALA A 59 -12.81 -8.60 -10.06
C ALA A 59 -11.28 -8.71 -9.98
N ALA A 60 -10.55 -8.27 -11.02
CA ALA A 60 -9.09 -8.25 -10.97
C ALA A 60 -8.58 -7.33 -9.84
N ASN A 61 -9.15 -6.13 -9.70
CA ASN A 61 -8.77 -5.21 -8.62
C ASN A 61 -9.17 -5.73 -7.25
N LEU A 62 -10.33 -6.38 -7.10
CA LEU A 62 -10.71 -7.06 -5.87
C LEU A 62 -9.71 -8.16 -5.51
N PHE A 63 -9.31 -9.00 -6.46
CA PHE A 63 -8.36 -10.08 -6.18
C PHE A 63 -6.99 -9.55 -5.73
N LEU A 64 -6.49 -8.47 -6.35
CA LEU A 64 -5.26 -7.79 -5.90
C LEU A 64 -5.40 -7.24 -4.47
N SER A 65 -6.53 -6.60 -4.17
CA SER A 65 -6.84 -6.13 -2.80
C SER A 65 -6.93 -7.28 -1.80
N THR A 66 -7.54 -8.40 -2.19
CA THR A 66 -7.60 -9.62 -1.38
C THR A 66 -6.20 -10.15 -1.08
N LYS A 67 -5.27 -10.22 -2.04
CA LYS A 67 -3.90 -10.69 -1.77
C LYS A 67 -3.21 -9.82 -0.71
N ILE A 68 -3.37 -8.51 -0.78
CA ILE A 68 -2.80 -7.56 0.18
C ILE A 68 -3.44 -7.72 1.56
N SER A 69 -4.78 -7.73 1.65
CA SER A 69 -5.47 -7.91 2.93
C SER A 69 -5.19 -9.28 3.53
N PHE A 70 -5.14 -10.34 2.72
CA PHE A 70 -4.79 -11.68 3.17
C PHE A 70 -3.41 -11.70 3.83
N ILE A 71 -2.38 -11.16 3.17
CA ILE A 71 -1.03 -11.20 3.75
C ILE A 71 -0.91 -10.30 4.99
N ASN A 72 -1.67 -9.21 5.08
CA ASN A 72 -1.73 -8.37 6.28
C ASN A 72 -2.38 -9.11 7.46
N ALA A 73 -3.49 -9.82 7.25
CA ALA A 73 -4.08 -10.67 8.29
C ALA A 73 -3.09 -11.78 8.73
N MET A 74 -2.37 -12.38 7.78
CA MET A 74 -1.31 -13.35 8.10
C MET A 74 -0.13 -12.70 8.84
N ALA A 75 0.14 -11.41 8.65
CA ALA A 75 1.14 -10.67 9.40
C ALA A 75 0.77 -10.65 10.90
N GLN A 76 -0.49 -10.35 11.22
CA GLN A 76 -0.98 -10.40 12.60
C GLN A 76 -0.85 -11.81 13.20
N MET A 77 -1.19 -12.84 12.43
CA MET A 77 -1.01 -14.23 12.86
C MET A 77 0.47 -14.56 13.10
N CYS A 78 1.38 -14.12 12.23
CA CYS A 78 2.82 -14.29 12.43
C CYS A 78 3.28 -13.57 13.71
N GLN A 79 2.79 -12.37 13.97
CA GLN A 79 3.12 -11.62 15.18
C GLN A 79 2.66 -12.35 16.45
N ALA A 80 1.44 -12.90 16.46
CA ALA A 80 0.92 -13.67 17.59
C ALA A 80 1.63 -15.02 17.77
N ALA A 81 2.02 -15.68 16.67
CA ALA A 81 2.61 -17.02 16.69
C ALA A 81 4.14 -17.04 16.78
N GLY A 82 4.82 -15.89 16.76
CA GLY A 82 6.29 -15.84 16.74
C GLY A 82 6.93 -16.02 15.35
N GLY A 83 6.18 -15.83 14.28
CA GLY A 83 6.60 -16.00 12.88
C GLY A 83 7.14 -14.74 12.19
N ASP A 84 7.49 -14.90 10.90
CA ASP A 84 7.90 -13.84 9.98
C ASP A 84 7.05 -13.89 8.71
N VAL A 85 6.24 -12.86 8.50
CA VAL A 85 5.35 -12.75 7.34
C VAL A 85 6.09 -12.66 6.01
N THR A 86 7.33 -12.17 6.00
CA THR A 86 8.13 -12.05 4.77
C THR A 86 8.53 -13.45 4.28
N LEU A 87 9.05 -14.29 5.17
CA LEU A 87 9.39 -15.67 4.86
C LEU A 87 8.15 -16.48 4.48
N LEU A 88 7.02 -16.24 5.15
CA LEU A 88 5.74 -16.86 4.79
C LEU A 88 5.32 -16.48 3.36
N ALA A 89 5.37 -15.19 3.01
CA ALA A 89 5.04 -14.72 1.67
C ALA A 89 5.97 -15.29 0.59
N ASP A 90 7.27 -15.37 0.87
CA ASP A 90 8.26 -15.96 -0.04
C ASP A 90 7.99 -17.46 -0.25
N ALA A 91 7.70 -18.20 0.82
CA ALA A 91 7.34 -19.61 0.74
C ALA A 91 6.07 -19.85 -0.09
N LEU A 92 5.02 -19.05 0.11
CA LEU A 92 3.81 -19.09 -0.71
C LEU A 92 4.08 -18.72 -2.17
N GLY A 93 4.96 -17.75 -2.41
CA GLY A 93 5.28 -17.24 -3.73
C GLY A 93 6.01 -18.23 -4.64
N HIS A 94 6.65 -19.26 -4.07
CA HIS A 94 7.23 -20.36 -4.86
C HIS A 94 6.17 -21.24 -5.53
N ASP A 95 4.93 -21.26 -5.03
CA ASP A 95 3.83 -21.93 -5.71
C ASP A 95 3.32 -21.06 -6.86
N GLN A 96 3.52 -21.52 -8.09
CA GLN A 96 3.12 -20.81 -9.31
C GLN A 96 1.62 -20.52 -9.39
N ARG A 97 0.77 -21.28 -8.69
CA ARG A 97 -0.68 -21.05 -8.63
C ARG A 97 -1.04 -19.83 -7.79
N ILE A 98 -0.16 -19.44 -6.88
CA ILE A 98 -0.35 -18.31 -5.96
C ILE A 98 0.40 -17.07 -6.49
N GLY A 99 1.67 -17.24 -6.82
CA GLY A 99 2.58 -16.17 -7.25
C GLY A 99 2.93 -15.17 -6.14
N ARG A 100 4.16 -14.64 -6.18
CA ARG A 100 4.73 -13.80 -5.11
C ARG A 100 4.23 -12.35 -5.09
N ASP A 101 3.78 -11.84 -6.22
CA ASP A 101 3.38 -10.44 -6.36
C ASP A 101 2.13 -10.13 -5.52
N PHE A 102 2.04 -8.90 -5.02
CA PHE A 102 0.96 -8.43 -4.13
C PHE A 102 0.87 -9.17 -2.77
N LEU A 103 1.92 -9.90 -2.37
CA LEU A 103 2.04 -10.54 -1.05
C LEU A 103 3.09 -9.86 -0.16
N ASN A 104 3.29 -8.55 -0.31
CA ASN A 104 4.09 -7.79 0.65
C ASN A 104 3.17 -7.23 1.72
N ALA A 105 3.31 -7.71 2.96
CA ALA A 105 2.64 -7.11 4.11
C ALA A 105 3.13 -5.66 4.32
N GLY A 106 2.24 -4.81 4.84
CA GLY A 106 2.56 -3.42 5.14
C GLY A 106 1.31 -2.64 5.56
N LEU A 107 1.26 -1.33 5.29
CA LEU A 107 0.12 -0.47 5.64
C LEU A 107 -1.21 -0.75 4.92
N GLY A 108 -1.23 -1.75 4.03
CA GLY A 108 -2.37 -2.03 3.16
C GLY A 108 -2.37 -1.24 1.85
N PHE A 109 -3.46 -1.35 1.10
CA PHE A 109 -3.63 -0.73 -0.21
C PHE A 109 -4.30 0.64 -0.13
N GLY A 110 -4.03 1.46 -1.16
CA GLY A 110 -4.57 2.81 -1.34
C GLY A 110 -4.65 3.20 -2.81
N GLY A 111 -4.51 4.49 -3.10
CA GLY A 111 -4.53 5.03 -4.46
C GLY A 111 -5.94 5.28 -5.00
N GLY A 112 -5.99 5.76 -6.24
CA GLY A 112 -7.26 6.06 -6.92
C GLY A 112 -8.06 4.86 -7.41
N CYS A 113 -7.44 3.68 -7.57
CA CYS A 113 -8.09 2.54 -8.23
C CYS A 113 -8.66 1.51 -7.26
N LEU A 114 -7.83 0.88 -6.41
CA LEU A 114 -8.26 -0.28 -5.63
C LEU A 114 -9.43 0.04 -4.68
N PRO A 115 -9.35 1.06 -3.79
CA PRO A 115 -10.43 1.34 -2.85
C PRO A 115 -11.74 1.74 -3.55
N LYS A 116 -11.67 2.54 -4.63
CA LYS A 116 -12.89 2.98 -5.32
C LYS A 116 -13.57 1.82 -6.04
N ASP A 117 -12.80 0.94 -6.67
CA ASP A 117 -13.36 -0.12 -7.51
C ASP A 117 -14.01 -1.22 -6.67
N ILE A 118 -13.39 -1.60 -5.54
CA ILE A 118 -14.01 -2.59 -4.65
C ILE A 118 -15.27 -2.05 -3.96
N ARG A 119 -15.29 -0.78 -3.57
CA ARG A 119 -16.49 -0.13 -3.00
C ARG A 119 -17.61 -0.01 -4.02
N ALA A 120 -17.28 0.34 -5.27
CA ALA A 120 -18.25 0.36 -6.36
C ALA A 120 -18.81 -1.04 -6.62
N LEU A 121 -17.95 -2.07 -6.60
CA LEU A 121 -18.37 -3.47 -6.74
C LEU A 121 -19.26 -3.91 -5.58
N ALA A 122 -18.94 -3.56 -4.33
CA ALA A 122 -19.77 -3.86 -3.16
C ALA A 122 -21.12 -3.15 -3.20
N ALA A 123 -21.17 -1.88 -3.63
CA ALA A 123 -22.42 -1.18 -3.86
C ALA A 123 -23.26 -1.90 -4.92
N ARG A 124 -22.63 -2.30 -6.03
CA ARG A 124 -23.34 -3.02 -7.09
C ARG A 124 -23.80 -4.42 -6.68
N ALA A 125 -23.01 -5.13 -5.87
CA ALA A 125 -23.38 -6.42 -5.31
C ALA A 125 -24.64 -6.30 -4.44
N ARG A 126 -24.73 -5.27 -3.59
CA ARG A 126 -25.93 -4.99 -2.78
C ARG A 126 -27.15 -4.65 -3.63
N GLU A 127 -27.01 -3.83 -4.67
CA GLU A 127 -28.11 -3.52 -5.59
C GLU A 127 -28.66 -4.74 -6.34
N LEU A 128 -27.81 -5.74 -6.55
CA LEU A 128 -28.15 -7.00 -7.22
C LEU A 128 -28.41 -8.16 -6.24
N GLU A 129 -28.46 -7.89 -4.94
CA GLU A 129 -28.72 -8.89 -3.89
C GLU A 129 -27.71 -10.06 -3.89
N VAL A 130 -26.43 -9.76 -4.16
CA VAL A 130 -25.31 -10.71 -4.14
C VAL A 130 -24.52 -10.57 -2.82
N ASP A 131 -25.15 -10.95 -1.73
CA ASP A 131 -24.64 -10.71 -0.37
C ASP A 131 -23.26 -11.35 -0.12
N VAL A 132 -23.03 -12.58 -0.61
CA VAL A 132 -21.76 -13.31 -0.43
C VAL A 132 -20.53 -12.54 -0.93
N LEU A 133 -20.68 -11.78 -2.02
CA LEU A 133 -19.60 -10.95 -2.55
C LEU A 133 -19.43 -9.67 -1.73
N GLY A 134 -20.53 -9.09 -1.26
CA GLY A 134 -20.54 -7.95 -0.35
C GLY A 134 -19.78 -8.25 0.93
N ASP A 135 -20.12 -9.33 1.62
CA ASP A 135 -19.47 -9.78 2.87
C ASP A 135 -17.97 -10.01 2.68
N PHE A 136 -17.58 -10.60 1.55
CA PHE A 136 -16.18 -10.82 1.22
C PHE A 136 -15.41 -9.50 1.03
N ILE A 137 -16.00 -8.54 0.31
CA ILE A 137 -15.38 -7.22 0.10
C ILE A 137 -15.26 -6.48 1.44
N GLU A 138 -16.29 -6.54 2.30
CA GLU A 138 -16.29 -5.91 3.62
C GLU A 138 -15.15 -6.47 4.49
N ALA A 139 -14.92 -7.78 4.49
CA ALA A 139 -13.80 -8.38 5.19
C ALA A 139 -12.45 -7.87 4.66
N VAL A 140 -12.28 -7.78 3.33
CA VAL A 140 -11.07 -7.25 2.70
C VAL A 140 -10.82 -5.78 3.08
N GLU A 141 -11.86 -4.94 3.09
CA GLU A 141 -11.76 -3.53 3.49
C GLU A 141 -11.49 -3.36 4.98
N SER A 142 -12.15 -4.15 5.84
CA SER A 142 -11.97 -4.11 7.30
C SER A 142 -10.53 -4.41 7.69
N ILE A 143 -9.93 -5.47 7.12
CA ILE A 143 -8.52 -5.81 7.36
C ILE A 143 -7.60 -4.66 6.92
N ASN A 144 -7.89 -4.04 5.78
CA ASN A 144 -7.08 -2.95 5.24
C ASN A 144 -7.13 -1.68 6.12
N GLU A 145 -8.28 -1.37 6.71
CA GLU A 145 -8.41 -0.23 7.61
C GLU A 145 -7.81 -0.54 9.00
N GLN A 146 -8.03 -1.75 9.51
CA GLN A 146 -7.49 -2.19 10.80
C GLN A 146 -5.96 -2.10 10.82
N GLN A 147 -5.28 -2.48 9.73
CA GLN A 147 -3.83 -2.37 9.60
C GLN A 147 -3.31 -0.94 9.84
N ARG A 148 -4.08 0.08 9.45
CA ARG A 148 -3.71 1.50 9.64
C ARG A 148 -3.95 1.95 11.07
N SER A 149 -5.03 1.46 11.69
CA SER A 149 -5.30 1.68 13.12
C SER A 149 -4.17 1.09 13.97
N GLU A 150 -3.74 -0.14 13.69
CA GLU A 150 -2.68 -0.83 14.43
C GLU A 150 -1.34 -0.10 14.37
N VAL A 151 -0.96 0.45 13.22
CA VAL A 151 0.28 1.26 13.12
C VAL A 151 0.21 2.50 14.00
N ALA A 152 -0.95 3.18 14.01
CA ALA A 152 -1.14 4.39 14.83
C ALA A 152 -1.18 4.06 16.32
N GLU A 153 -1.86 3.00 16.72
CA GLU A 153 -1.91 2.50 18.10
C GLU A 153 -0.52 2.08 18.57
N LEU A 154 0.22 1.32 17.75
CA LEU A 154 1.59 0.94 18.03
C LEU A 154 2.50 2.16 18.22
N ALA A 155 2.35 3.20 17.40
CA ALA A 155 3.10 4.44 17.56
C ALA A 155 2.81 5.14 18.89
N ILE A 156 1.54 5.15 19.32
CA ILE A 156 1.13 5.70 20.62
C ILE A 156 1.72 4.87 21.77
N ASP A 157 1.64 3.55 21.69
CA ASP A 157 2.16 2.63 22.71
C ASP A 157 3.69 2.74 22.85
N GLN A 158 4.42 2.82 21.74
CA GLN A 158 5.88 2.98 21.74
C GLN A 158 6.32 4.33 22.33
N LEU A 159 5.43 5.33 22.35
CA LEU A 159 5.63 6.62 23.01
C LEU A 159 5.04 6.67 24.43
N GLY A 160 4.57 5.54 24.98
CA GLY A 160 4.10 5.42 26.37
C GLY A 160 2.63 5.76 26.57
N GLY A 161 1.80 5.68 25.53
CA GLY A 161 0.34 5.79 25.61
C GLY A 161 -0.23 7.19 25.43
N ASP A 162 0.60 8.23 25.42
CA ASP A 162 0.19 9.62 25.14
C ASP A 162 1.19 10.31 24.22
N VAL A 163 0.67 10.81 23.10
CA VAL A 163 1.45 11.48 22.04
C VAL A 163 1.19 12.97 21.97
N THR A 164 0.41 13.54 22.89
CA THR A 164 0.08 14.96 22.91
C THR A 164 1.33 15.83 22.92
N GLY A 165 1.50 16.67 21.90
CA GLY A 165 2.66 17.55 21.72
C GLY A 165 3.97 16.83 21.37
N ARG A 166 3.96 15.51 21.21
CA ARG A 166 5.17 14.75 20.81
C ARG A 166 5.42 14.89 19.32
N ARG A 167 6.69 15.06 18.96
CA ARG A 167 7.10 15.18 17.55
C ARG A 167 7.28 13.80 16.92
N ILE A 168 6.54 13.54 15.84
CA ILE A 168 6.63 12.30 15.07
C ILE A 168 7.03 12.65 13.63
N GLY A 169 8.13 12.07 13.15
CA GLY A 169 8.57 12.21 11.77
C GLY A 169 7.99 11.10 10.92
N VAL A 170 7.44 11.44 9.75
CA VAL A 170 6.83 10.50 8.80
C VAL A 170 7.56 10.59 7.47
N LEU A 171 8.06 9.44 7.02
CA LEU A 171 8.69 9.26 5.72
C LEU A 171 7.68 8.60 4.78
N GLY A 172 7.11 9.40 3.89
CA GLY A 172 6.14 8.99 2.89
C GLY A 172 4.76 9.61 3.07
N ALA A 173 4.17 10.06 1.97
CA ALA A 173 2.81 10.55 1.86
C ALA A 173 2.06 9.94 0.66
N ALA A 174 2.75 9.68 -0.45
CA ALA A 174 2.16 9.00 -1.60
C ALA A 174 1.70 7.58 -1.21
N PHE A 175 0.68 7.04 -1.89
CA PHE A 175 0.18 5.71 -1.54
C PHE A 175 1.18 4.57 -1.85
N LYS A 176 2.10 4.81 -2.79
CA LYS A 176 3.20 3.94 -3.21
C LYS A 176 4.35 4.79 -3.80
N PRO A 177 5.58 4.29 -3.93
CA PRO A 177 6.66 5.00 -4.61
C PRO A 177 6.40 5.18 -6.11
N GLY A 178 7.03 6.20 -6.69
CA GLY A 178 6.99 6.52 -8.12
C GLY A 178 5.78 7.34 -8.58
N THR A 179 5.05 7.96 -7.65
CA THR A 179 3.91 8.84 -7.93
C THR A 179 3.78 9.92 -6.85
N ASP A 180 3.12 11.03 -7.19
CA ASP A 180 2.66 12.08 -6.27
C ASP A 180 1.22 11.86 -5.76
N ASP A 181 0.54 10.79 -6.19
CA ASP A 181 -0.85 10.50 -5.84
C ASP A 181 -1.01 10.15 -4.35
N ILE A 182 -1.80 10.96 -3.66
CA ILE A 182 -2.12 10.82 -2.23
C ILE A 182 -3.55 10.32 -1.97
N ARG A 183 -4.33 10.04 -3.03
CA ARG A 183 -5.72 9.58 -2.88
C ARG A 183 -5.74 8.27 -2.10
N ASN A 184 -6.58 8.23 -1.06
CA ASN A 184 -6.67 7.09 -0.14
C ASN A 184 -5.29 6.61 0.39
N SER A 185 -4.32 7.51 0.56
CA SER A 185 -2.98 7.17 1.05
C SER A 185 -3.04 6.56 2.46
N PRO A 186 -2.54 5.32 2.65
CA PRO A 186 -2.44 4.72 3.97
C PRO A 186 -1.53 5.52 4.92
N ALA A 187 -0.44 6.08 4.39
CA ALA A 187 0.51 6.88 5.16
C ALA A 187 -0.17 8.13 5.77
N LEU A 188 -0.94 8.85 4.96
CA LEU A 188 -1.68 10.02 5.44
C LEU A 188 -2.81 9.64 6.39
N THR A 189 -3.45 8.48 6.24
CA THR A 189 -4.44 8.00 7.23
C THR A 189 -3.80 7.81 8.60
N VAL A 190 -2.63 7.17 8.68
CA VAL A 190 -1.88 7.01 9.94
C VAL A 190 -1.45 8.36 10.51
N ALA A 191 -0.85 9.22 9.68
CA ALA A 191 -0.41 10.56 10.08
C ALA A 191 -1.55 11.41 10.67
N ARG A 192 -2.73 11.40 10.03
CA ARG A 192 -3.92 12.12 10.51
C ARG A 192 -4.44 11.57 11.83
N ARG A 193 -4.44 10.24 12.01
CA ARG A 193 -4.87 9.62 13.27
C ARG A 193 -3.98 10.05 14.43
N LEU A 194 -2.66 10.10 14.22
CA LEU A 194 -1.70 10.57 15.22
C LEU A 194 -1.86 12.08 15.50
N ALA A 195 -2.04 12.88 14.46
CA ALA A 195 -2.33 14.32 14.64
C ALA A 195 -3.64 14.56 15.40
N ALA A 196 -4.69 13.77 15.11
CA ALA A 196 -5.95 13.82 15.84
C ALA A 196 -5.82 13.38 17.31
N ALA A 197 -4.84 12.51 17.62
CA ALA A 197 -4.45 12.15 18.97
C ALA A 197 -3.54 13.19 19.65
N GLY A 198 -3.25 14.32 19.00
CA GLY A 198 -2.51 15.45 19.57
C GLY A 198 -1.01 15.48 19.26
N ALA A 199 -0.49 14.56 18.44
CA ALA A 199 0.91 14.57 18.05
C ALA A 199 1.27 15.71 17.09
N GLU A 200 2.50 16.20 17.16
CA GLU A 200 3.08 17.10 16.17
C GLU A 200 3.71 16.27 15.04
N VAL A 201 2.92 15.98 14.01
CA VAL A 201 3.32 15.11 12.90
C VAL A 201 3.98 15.91 11.78
N TRP A 202 5.21 15.55 11.43
CA TRP A 202 5.97 16.13 10.31
C TRP A 202 6.13 15.09 9.19
N VAL A 203 5.68 15.41 7.99
CA VAL A 203 5.66 14.48 6.85
C VAL A 203 6.56 14.99 5.74
N TYR A 204 7.45 14.12 5.27
CA TYR A 204 8.21 14.32 4.03
C TYR A 204 7.87 13.24 3.01
N ASP A 205 7.66 13.66 1.76
CA ASP A 205 7.58 12.77 0.61
C ASP A 205 8.35 13.41 -0.57
N PRO A 206 9.15 12.64 -1.33
CA PRO A 206 9.96 13.19 -2.42
C PRO A 206 9.14 13.74 -3.59
N GLN A 207 7.90 13.28 -3.81
CA GLN A 207 7.09 13.66 -4.96
C GLN A 207 5.72 14.21 -4.59
N ALA A 208 5.08 13.66 -3.54
CA ALA A 208 3.75 14.09 -3.13
C ALA A 208 3.78 15.41 -2.36
N VAL A 209 2.87 16.31 -2.72
CA VAL A 209 2.55 17.49 -1.92
C VAL A 209 1.45 17.12 -0.93
N VAL A 210 1.62 17.50 0.34
CA VAL A 210 0.66 17.23 1.42
C VAL A 210 -0.16 18.49 1.68
N PRO A 211 -1.40 18.62 1.18
CA PRO A 211 -2.24 19.80 1.33
C PRO A 211 -3.08 19.74 2.62
N ASP A 212 -2.49 19.30 3.72
CA ASP A 212 -3.23 18.95 4.94
C ASP A 212 -2.79 19.82 6.12
N ASN A 213 -3.70 20.63 6.64
CA ASN A 213 -3.41 21.58 7.72
C ASN A 213 -3.24 20.91 9.08
N ALA A 214 -3.67 19.65 9.24
CA ALA A 214 -3.53 18.91 10.50
C ALA A 214 -2.12 18.34 10.68
N ILE A 215 -1.32 18.29 9.63
CA ILE A 215 0.04 17.75 9.63
C ILE A 215 1.01 18.77 9.05
N ARG A 216 2.25 18.76 9.55
CA ARG A 216 3.29 19.68 9.07
C ARG A 216 4.01 19.06 7.89
N ARG A 217 4.18 19.84 6.83
CA ARG A 217 5.01 19.43 5.70
C ARG A 217 6.47 19.74 5.99
N ALA A 218 7.34 18.77 5.76
CA ALA A 218 8.78 18.96 5.70
C ALA A 218 9.25 19.04 4.24
N GLU A 219 10.35 19.74 4.01
CA GLU A 219 11.03 19.90 2.71
C GLU A 219 12.15 18.88 2.51
N SER A 220 12.55 18.15 3.56
CA SER A 220 13.57 17.10 3.50
C SER A 220 13.34 16.00 4.55
N VAL A 221 13.97 14.84 4.35
CA VAL A 221 14.04 13.78 5.37
C VAL A 221 14.54 14.34 6.69
N ARG A 222 15.63 15.12 6.66
CA ARG A 222 16.24 15.70 7.86
C ARG A 222 15.24 16.55 8.64
N GLU A 223 14.51 17.43 7.97
CA GLU A 223 13.51 18.27 8.63
C GLU A 223 12.36 17.45 9.23
N ALA A 224 11.88 16.42 8.52
CA ALA A 224 10.82 15.55 9.02
C ALA A 224 11.20 14.85 10.33
N VAL A 225 12.46 14.42 10.46
CA VAL A 225 12.92 13.61 11.60
C VAL A 225 13.69 14.40 12.66
N THR A 226 14.05 15.67 12.41
CA THR A 226 14.76 16.49 13.40
C THR A 226 13.98 16.55 14.70
N ASP A 227 14.61 16.26 15.84
CA ASP A 227 13.98 16.20 17.17
C ASP A 227 12.77 15.25 17.29
N ALA A 228 12.54 14.37 16.31
CA ALA A 228 11.44 13.41 16.39
C ALA A 228 11.71 12.38 17.50
N GLU A 229 10.67 12.06 18.27
CA GLU A 229 10.71 10.99 19.28
C GLU A 229 10.42 9.62 18.66
N LEU A 230 9.79 9.61 17.49
CA LEU A 230 9.48 8.43 16.70
C LEU A 230 9.54 8.78 15.21
N VAL A 231 10.16 7.89 14.43
CA VAL A 231 10.15 7.93 12.96
C VAL A 231 9.25 6.84 12.42
N LEU A 232 8.36 7.18 11.50
CA LEU A 232 7.47 6.27 10.79
C LEU A 232 7.89 6.17 9.33
N HIS A 233 8.26 4.97 8.86
CA HIS A 233 8.51 4.71 7.45
C HIS A 233 7.25 4.10 6.81
N LEU A 234 6.51 4.92 6.07
CA LEU A 234 5.13 4.62 5.63
C LEU A 234 4.96 4.55 4.10
N THR A 235 5.96 4.93 3.31
CA THR A 235 5.99 4.67 1.86
C THR A 235 7.40 4.28 1.45
N GLU A 236 7.55 3.16 0.75
CA GLU A 236 8.83 2.49 0.48
C GLU A 236 9.66 3.11 -0.66
N TRP A 237 9.84 4.44 -0.62
CA TRP A 237 10.70 5.14 -1.54
C TRP A 237 12.15 4.60 -1.48
N PRO A 238 12.83 4.43 -2.63
CA PRO A 238 14.22 3.98 -2.65
C PRO A 238 15.15 4.85 -1.81
N GLU A 239 14.92 6.17 -1.76
CA GLU A 239 15.69 7.12 -0.95
C GLU A 239 15.67 6.76 0.54
N PHE A 240 14.50 6.41 1.10
CA PHE A 240 14.39 6.08 2.52
C PHE A 240 15.10 4.78 2.88
N ARG A 241 15.15 3.83 1.94
CA ARG A 241 15.88 2.57 2.10
C ARG A 241 17.41 2.76 2.06
N GLN A 242 17.88 3.86 1.48
CA GLN A 242 19.29 4.17 1.31
C GLN A 242 19.85 5.04 2.44
N LEU A 243 18.99 5.58 3.31
CA LEU A 243 19.39 6.38 4.48
C LEU A 243 20.46 5.66 5.30
N ASP A 244 21.42 6.44 5.82
CA ASP A 244 22.40 5.96 6.78
C ASP A 244 21.84 6.07 8.21
N PRO A 245 21.54 4.94 8.88
CA PRO A 245 20.98 4.98 10.23
C PRO A 245 21.88 5.69 11.25
N VAL A 246 23.20 5.71 11.04
CA VAL A 246 24.15 6.40 11.93
C VAL A 246 24.01 7.91 11.78
N GLU A 247 23.86 8.41 10.56
CA GLU A 247 23.64 9.83 10.28
C GLU A 247 22.28 10.30 10.81
N VAL A 248 21.22 9.55 10.51
CA VAL A 248 19.84 9.88 10.93
C VAL A 248 19.72 9.88 12.46
N ALA A 249 20.47 9.02 13.17
CA ALA A 249 20.48 8.99 14.64
C ALA A 249 20.94 10.33 15.24
N GLY A 250 21.76 11.10 14.52
CA GLY A 250 22.21 12.43 14.93
C GLY A 250 21.17 13.54 14.73
N TRP A 251 20.03 13.26 14.09
CA TRP A 251 18.96 14.24 13.83
C TRP A 251 17.77 14.06 14.77
N VAL A 252 17.47 12.83 15.16
CA VAL A 252 16.31 12.50 16.00
C VAL A 252 16.56 12.78 17.48
N LYS A 253 15.48 12.95 18.25
CA LYS A 253 15.54 13.01 19.71
C LYS A 253 15.72 11.62 20.33
N GLN A 254 15.12 10.60 19.70
CA GLN A 254 15.26 9.21 20.11
C GLN A 254 15.39 8.31 18.86
N PRO A 255 16.32 7.33 18.84
CA PRO A 255 16.49 6.41 17.73
C PRO A 255 15.43 5.31 17.78
N LEU A 256 14.16 5.69 17.60
CA LEU A 256 12.99 4.83 17.58
C LEU A 256 12.31 4.92 16.22
N LEU A 257 12.10 3.77 15.57
CA LEU A 257 11.53 3.70 14.23
C LEU A 257 10.48 2.59 14.13
N ILE A 258 9.35 2.87 13.47
CA ILE A 258 8.40 1.85 13.02
C ILE A 258 8.46 1.80 11.48
N ASP A 259 8.84 0.63 10.95
CA ASP A 259 8.83 0.34 9.51
C ASP A 259 7.54 -0.39 9.16
N GLY A 260 6.56 0.37 8.67
CA GLY A 260 5.28 -0.16 8.26
C GLY A 260 5.27 -0.78 6.85
N ARG A 261 6.41 -0.79 6.15
CA ARG A 261 6.52 -1.37 4.79
C ARG A 261 7.43 -2.60 4.71
N LEU A 262 8.12 -2.94 5.81
CA LEU A 262 9.06 -4.05 5.87
C LEU A 262 10.16 -3.97 4.80
N LYS A 263 10.65 -2.77 4.51
CA LYS A 263 11.67 -2.52 3.47
C LYS A 263 12.99 -1.98 4.02
N LEU A 264 13.06 -1.65 5.29
CA LEU A 264 14.31 -1.26 5.93
C LEU A 264 15.09 -2.51 6.40
N ASP A 265 16.41 -2.45 6.25
CA ASP A 265 17.33 -3.50 6.67
C ASP A 265 17.49 -3.49 8.21
N ARG A 266 16.71 -4.34 8.88
CA ARG A 266 16.65 -4.36 10.35
C ARG A 266 18.04 -4.49 11.02
N PRO A 267 18.89 -5.49 10.69
CA PRO A 267 20.24 -5.59 11.23
C PRO A 267 21.01 -4.27 11.18
N ARG A 268 21.03 -3.61 10.01
CA ARG A 268 21.73 -2.33 9.82
C ARG A 268 21.22 -1.22 10.74
N TRP A 269 19.91 -1.11 10.94
CA TRP A 269 19.32 -0.11 11.84
C TRP A 269 19.56 -0.44 13.32
N THR A 270 19.44 -1.71 13.71
CA THR A 270 19.71 -2.16 15.09
C THR A 270 21.18 -2.00 15.47
N GLU A 271 22.13 -2.32 14.57
CA GLU A 271 23.57 -2.12 14.79
C GLU A 271 23.94 -0.64 14.98
N ALA A 272 23.20 0.26 14.35
CA ALA A 272 23.33 1.71 14.54
C ALA A 272 22.64 2.24 15.81
N GLY A 273 22.10 1.37 16.67
CA GLY A 273 21.51 1.74 17.94
C GLY A 273 20.02 2.08 17.91
N TRP A 274 19.31 1.79 16.82
CA TRP A 274 17.87 2.02 16.73
C TRP A 274 17.04 0.90 17.34
N LYS A 275 15.99 1.27 18.08
CA LYS A 275 14.83 0.39 18.27
C LYS A 275 13.98 0.46 17.00
N ILE A 276 14.02 -0.61 16.20
CA ILE A 276 13.21 -0.74 14.98
C ILE A 276 12.10 -1.78 15.18
N VAL A 277 10.86 -1.35 14.98
CA VAL A 277 9.66 -2.18 15.05
C VAL A 277 9.16 -2.45 13.63
N GLN A 278 8.85 -3.72 13.32
CA GLN A 278 8.39 -4.17 12.00
C GLN A 278 7.16 -5.06 12.15
N LEU A 279 6.01 -4.58 11.67
CA LEU A 279 4.73 -5.28 11.78
C LEU A 279 4.76 -6.65 11.11
N GLY A 280 4.26 -7.68 11.78
CA GLY A 280 4.32 -9.06 11.28
C GLY A 280 5.64 -9.80 11.55
N ARG A 281 6.51 -9.22 12.40
CA ARG A 281 7.68 -9.90 12.98
C ARG A 281 7.65 -9.78 14.49
N ALA A 282 7.35 -10.88 15.17
CA ALA A 282 7.17 -10.91 16.63
C ALA A 282 8.39 -10.41 17.41
N ALA A 283 9.61 -10.62 16.89
CA ALA A 283 10.85 -10.25 17.56
C ALA A 283 11.12 -8.73 17.60
N THR A 284 10.14 -7.87 17.32
CA THR A 284 10.34 -6.42 17.12
C THR A 284 9.49 -5.51 18.01
N LEU A 285 8.49 -6.04 18.71
CA LEU A 285 7.66 -5.28 19.67
C LEU A 285 8.40 -5.10 21.01
#